data_AF-A0A1M4U211-F1
#
_entry.id   AF-A0A1M4U211-F1
#
_cell.length_a   1.000
_cell.length_b   1.000
_cell.length_c   1.000
_cell.angle_alpha   90.00
_cell.angle_beta   90.00
_cell.angle_gamma   90.00
#
_symmetry.space_group_name_H-M   'P 1'
#
loop_
_entity.id
_entity.type
_entity.pdbx_description
1 polymer ?
#
loop_
_entity_poly.entity_id
_entity_poly.type
_entity_poly.pdbx_seq_one_letter_code
_entity_poly.pdbx_strand_id
1 'polypeptide(L)'
;MVNVHDAAYALASAIENCEEYKRLVEAKKKIEANPKNKEMLQDFHQKQLNYQTKQMMGEKADEELKQLQNLYRVLSMNMDLNEYLQAEYSFSTLVADVYKIIGDVLEKVRM
;
A
#
# COMPACT_ATOMS: atom_id res chain seq x y z
N MET A 1 16.19 17.41 24.02
CA MET A 1 15.82 15.98 24.13
C MET A 1 14.62 15.80 23.22
N VAL A 2 14.74 15.01 22.15
CA VAL A 2 13.63 14.80 21.21
C VAL A 2 12.62 13.89 21.91
N ASN A 3 11.38 14.34 22.08
CA ASN A 3 10.33 13.49 22.66
C ASN A 3 9.76 12.55 21.58
N VAL A 4 8.98 11.53 21.97
CA VAL A 4 8.44 10.53 21.04
C VAL A 4 7.53 11.15 19.97
N HIS A 5 6.78 12.20 20.30
CA HIS A 5 5.94 12.92 19.33
C HIS A 5 6.78 13.71 18.33
N ASP A 6 7.85 14.37 18.78
CA ASP A 6 8.79 15.08 17.89
C ASP A 6 9.44 14.09 16.90
N ALA A 7 9.83 12.90 17.40
CA ALA A 7 10.38 11.84 16.57
C ALA A 7 9.35 11.30 15.56
N ALA A 8 8.08 11.17 15.96
CA ALA A 8 7.00 10.76 15.06
C ALA A 8 6.75 11.80 13.95
N TYR A 9 6.77 13.09 14.26
CA TYR A 9 6.68 14.15 13.25
C TYR A 9 7.89 14.14 12.30
N ALA A 10 9.10 13.93 12.81
CA ALA A 10 10.29 13.80 11.98
C ALA A 10 10.21 12.58 11.06
N LEU A 11 9.71 11.45 11.55
CA LEU A 11 9.48 10.24 10.76
C LEU A 11 8.42 10.47 9.68
N ALA A 12 7.29 11.09 10.00
CA ALA A 12 6.26 11.43 9.03
C ALA A 12 6.83 12.31 7.90
N SER A 13 7.60 13.35 8.26
CA SER A 13 8.27 14.21 7.30
C SER A 13 9.30 13.45 6.44
N ALA A 14 10.03 12.50 7.03
CA ALA A 14 10.96 11.67 6.28
C ALA A 14 10.25 10.74 5.28
N ILE A 15 9.12 10.15 5.68
CA ILE A 15 8.27 9.30 4.82
C ILE A 15 7.70 10.13 3.66
N GLU A 16 7.20 11.34 3.91
CA GLU A 16 6.71 12.23 2.84
C GLU A 16 7.81 12.66 1.86
N ASN A 17 9.06 12.69 2.31
CA ASN A 17 10.19 13.13 1.50
C ASN A 17 10.97 11.99 0.83
N CYS A 18 10.67 10.72 1.14
CA CYS A 18 11.34 9.59 0.54
C CYS A 18 10.97 9.44 -0.95
N GLU A 19 11.81 8.75 -1.70
CA GLU A 19 11.61 8.58 -3.14
C GLU A 19 10.37 7.74 -3.44
N GLU A 20 10.11 6.71 -2.63
CA GLU A 20 8.99 5.80 -2.78
C GLU A 20 7.65 6.54 -2.70
N TYR A 21 7.50 7.45 -1.71
CA TYR A 21 6.30 8.27 -1.58
C TYR A 21 6.13 9.23 -2.76
N LYS A 22 7.21 9.92 -3.16
CA LYS A 22 7.17 10.85 -4.29
C LYS A 22 6.78 10.14 -5.59
N ARG A 23 7.37 8.98 -5.87
CA ARG A 23 7.02 8.14 -7.04
C ARG A 23 5.56 7.70 -6.99
N LEU A 24 5.05 7.28 -5.83
CA LEU A 24 3.66 6.91 -5.66
C LEU A 24 2.72 8.09 -5.96
N VAL A 25 3.02 9.28 -5.44
CA VAL A 25 2.24 10.51 -5.70
C VAL A 25 2.25 10.86 -7.19
N GLU A 26 3.40 10.76 -7.86
CA GLU A 26 3.51 11.05 -9.30
C GLU A 26 2.75 10.03 -10.14
N ALA A 27 2.88 8.74 -9.86
CA ALA A 27 2.14 7.68 -10.53
C ALA A 27 0.63 7.87 -10.33
N LYS A 28 0.19 8.23 -9.12
CA LYS A 28 -1.22 8.52 -8.82
C LYS A 28 -1.79 9.64 -9.67
N LYS A 29 -1.04 10.73 -9.88
CA LYS A 29 -1.46 11.84 -10.75
C LYS A 29 -1.70 11.38 -12.19
N LYS A 30 -0.86 10.48 -12.72
CA LYS A 30 -1.05 9.89 -14.06
C LYS A 30 -2.34 9.07 -14.13
N ILE A 31 -2.66 8.30 -13.09
CA ILE A 31 -3.92 7.55 -13.00
C ILE A 31 -5.12 8.49 -12.93
N GLU A 32 -5.06 9.54 -12.11
CA GLU A 32 -6.18 10.48 -11.94
C GLU A 32 -6.49 11.27 -13.21
N ALA A 33 -5.49 11.50 -14.07
CA ALA A 33 -5.67 12.14 -15.37
C ALA A 33 -6.40 11.24 -16.40
N ASN A 34 -6.53 9.93 -16.14
CA ASN A 34 -7.21 8.98 -17.03
C ASN A 34 -8.40 8.30 -16.30
N PRO A 35 -9.64 8.71 -16.61
CA PRO A 35 -10.84 8.18 -15.94
C PRO A 35 -10.96 6.66 -15.99
N LYS A 36 -10.55 6.03 -17.09
CA LYS A 36 -10.59 4.57 -17.24
C LYS A 36 -9.58 3.89 -16.33
N ASN A 37 -8.35 4.41 -16.24
CA ASN A 37 -7.34 3.88 -15.33
C ASN A 37 -7.80 4.03 -13.87
N LYS A 38 -8.38 5.17 -13.52
CA LYS A 38 -8.94 5.41 -12.19
C LYS A 38 -10.03 4.40 -11.82
N GLU A 39 -10.97 4.14 -12.72
CA GLU A 39 -12.03 3.14 -12.50
C GLU A 39 -11.44 1.74 -12.30
N MET A 40 -10.51 1.33 -13.16
CA MET A 40 -9.84 0.03 -13.07
C MET A 40 -9.08 -0.14 -11.73
N LEU A 41 -8.40 0.91 -11.27
CA LEU A 41 -7.69 0.89 -9.98
C LEU A 41 -8.65 0.85 -8.79
N GLN A 42 -9.76 1.60 -8.85
CA GLN A 42 -10.79 1.60 -7.80
C GLN A 42 -11.44 0.23 -7.64
N ASP A 43 -11.79 -0.45 -8.74
CA ASP A 43 -12.33 -1.81 -8.70
C ASP A 43 -11.34 -2.78 -8.03
N PHE A 44 -10.04 -2.64 -8.34
CA PHE A 44 -9.00 -3.45 -7.72
C PHE A 44 -8.91 -3.26 -6.21
N HIS A 45 -8.84 -2.01 -5.73
CA HIS A 45 -8.79 -1.75 -4.28
C HIS A 45 -10.04 -2.23 -3.56
N GLN A 46 -11.23 -2.08 -4.17
CA GLN A 46 -12.47 -2.58 -3.56
C GLN A 46 -12.46 -4.11 -3.42
N LYS A 47 -12.02 -4.83 -4.46
CA LYS A 47 -11.89 -6.29 -4.40
C LYS A 47 -10.80 -6.73 -3.41
N GLN A 48 -9.70 -6.00 -3.34
CA GLN A 48 -8.63 -6.24 -2.37
C GLN A 48 -9.14 -6.11 -0.92
N LEU A 49 -9.89 -5.03 -0.62
CA LEU A 49 -10.47 -4.81 0.70
C LEU A 49 -11.47 -5.91 1.07
N ASN A 50 -12.33 -6.31 0.13
CA ASN A 50 -13.29 -7.39 0.34
C ASN A 50 -12.56 -8.71 0.64
N TYR A 51 -11.50 -9.03 -0.11
CA TYR A 51 -10.66 -10.21 0.13
C TYR A 51 -10.01 -10.16 1.52
N GLN A 52 -9.39 -9.03 1.90
CA GLN A 52 -8.78 -8.87 3.23
C GLN A 52 -9.80 -9.01 4.35
N THR A 53 -10.99 -8.44 4.19
CA THR A 53 -12.08 -8.56 5.17
C THR A 53 -12.49 -10.02 5.37
N LYS A 54 -12.67 -10.78 4.29
CA LYS A 54 -12.98 -12.22 4.37
C LYS A 54 -11.86 -13.02 5.04
N GLN A 55 -10.60 -12.73 4.72
CA GLN A 55 -9.46 -13.35 5.39
C GLN A 55 -9.47 -13.08 6.90
N MET A 56 -9.76 -11.84 7.32
CA MET A 56 -9.87 -11.50 8.75
C MET A 56 -11.02 -12.22 9.46
N MET A 57 -12.12 -12.50 8.75
CA MET A 57 -13.26 -13.26 9.26
C MET A 57 -12.99 -14.78 9.31
N GLY A 58 -11.83 -15.25 8.83
CA GLY A 58 -11.51 -16.67 8.74
C GLY A 58 -12.25 -17.40 7.61
N GLU A 59 -12.83 -16.66 6.66
CA GLU A 59 -13.53 -17.23 5.51
C GLU A 59 -12.54 -17.65 4.41
N LYS A 60 -12.85 -18.77 3.74
CA LYS A 60 -12.13 -19.13 2.50
C LYS A 60 -12.53 -18.15 1.39
N ALA A 61 -11.52 -17.54 0.78
CA ALA A 61 -11.70 -16.52 -0.26
C ALA A 61 -10.88 -16.86 -1.53
N ASP A 62 -10.88 -18.14 -1.92
CA ASP A 62 -10.07 -18.65 -3.04
C ASP A 62 -10.54 -18.10 -4.39
N GLU A 63 -11.84 -17.84 -4.54
CA GLU A 63 -12.41 -17.24 -5.76
C GLU A 63 -12.05 -15.76 -5.86
N GLU A 64 -12.18 -15.01 -4.76
CA GLU A 64 -11.79 -13.62 -4.67
C GLU A 64 -10.30 -13.45 -4.92
N LEU A 65 -9.47 -14.35 -4.40
CA LEU A 65 -8.04 -14.37 -4.67
C LEU A 65 -7.76 -14.55 -6.17
N LYS A 66 -8.43 -15.51 -6.83
CA LYS A 66 -8.29 -15.70 -8.29
C LYS A 66 -8.75 -14.48 -9.07
N GLN A 67 -9.87 -13.86 -8.68
CA GLN A 67 -10.36 -12.63 -9.31
C GLN A 67 -9.35 -11.49 -9.16
N LEU A 68 -8.79 -11.32 -7.96
CA LEU A 68 -7.80 -10.29 -7.66
C LEU A 68 -6.51 -10.50 -8.46
N GLN A 69 -6.03 -11.74 -8.57
CA GLN A 69 -4.86 -12.09 -9.40
C GLN A 69 -5.09 -11.81 -10.88
N ASN A 70 -6.27 -12.13 -11.41
CA ASN A 70 -6.61 -11.83 -12.79
C ASN A 70 -6.69 -10.33 -13.04
N LEU A 71 -7.30 -9.57 -12.13
CA LEU A 71 -7.39 -8.12 -12.24
C LEU A 71 -6.00 -7.48 -12.17
N TYR A 72 -5.15 -7.92 -11.23
CA TYR A 72 -3.76 -7.48 -11.15
C TYR A 72 -3.02 -7.69 -12.48
N ARG A 73 -3.19 -8.86 -13.12
CA ARG A 73 -2.58 -9.15 -14.42
C ARG A 73 -3.05 -8.16 -15.50
N VAL A 74 -4.34 -7.83 -15.54
CA VAL A 74 -4.90 -6.87 -16.49
C VAL A 74 -4.36 -5.46 -16.22
N LEU A 75 -4.33 -5.02 -14.96
CA LEU A 75 -3.78 -3.72 -14.59
C LEU A 75 -2.29 -3.61 -14.95
N SER A 76 -1.52 -4.69 -14.73
CA SER A 76 -0.08 -4.74 -15.02
C SER A 76 0.25 -4.63 -16.51
N MET A 77 -0.73 -4.87 -17.41
CA MET A 77 -0.54 -4.65 -18.85
C MET A 77 -0.60 -3.17 -19.25
N ASN A 78 -1.17 -2.31 -18.40
CA ASN A 78 -1.21 -0.87 -18.62
C ASN A 78 -0.01 -0.22 -17.92
N MET A 79 0.80 0.52 -18.66
CA MET A 79 2.07 1.07 -18.16
C MET A 79 1.87 1.99 -16.94
N ASP A 80 0.88 2.89 -16.98
CA ASP A 80 0.62 3.84 -15.89
C ASP A 80 0.15 3.11 -14.62
N LEU A 81 -0.75 2.13 -14.79
CA LEU A 81 -1.27 1.33 -13.67
C LEU A 81 -0.20 0.43 -13.07
N ASN A 82 0.64 -0.19 -13.92
CA ASN A 82 1.76 -0.99 -13.46
C ASN A 82 2.76 -0.14 -12.68
N GLU A 83 3.09 1.06 -13.17
CA GLU A 83 3.96 2.01 -12.46
C GLU A 83 3.39 2.36 -11.08
N TYR A 84 2.08 2.65 -11.00
CA TYR A 84 1.40 2.90 -9.74
C TYR A 84 1.49 1.70 -8.78
N LEU A 85 1.18 0.49 -9.25
CA LEU A 85 1.20 -0.72 -8.42
C LEU A 85 2.61 -1.03 -7.88
N GLN A 86 3.65 -0.83 -8.69
CA GLN A 86 5.03 -1.02 -8.26
C GLN A 86 5.47 0.02 -7.22
N ALA A 87 5.08 1.29 -7.42
CA ALA A 87 5.34 2.36 -6.47
C ALA A 87 4.61 2.13 -5.14
N GLU A 88 3.35 1.69 -5.19
CA GLU A 88 2.53 1.37 -4.02
C GLU A 88 3.11 0.20 -3.23
N TYR A 89 3.54 -0.86 -3.92
CA TYR A 89 4.20 -2.00 -3.29
C TYR A 89 5.48 -1.57 -2.56
N SER A 90 6.35 -0.83 -3.26
CA SER A 90 7.64 -0.37 -2.70
C SER A 90 7.44 0.53 -1.47
N PHE A 91 6.50 1.47 -1.55
CA PHE A 91 6.14 2.33 -0.42
C PHE A 91 5.56 1.52 0.75
N SER A 92 4.66 0.57 0.47
CA SER A 92 4.05 -0.27 1.50
C SER A 92 5.09 -1.12 2.24
N THR A 93 6.08 -1.67 1.53
CA THR A 93 7.18 -2.42 2.15
C THR A 93 8.00 -1.54 3.09
N LEU A 94 8.40 -0.33 2.65
CA LEU A 94 9.14 0.62 3.48
C LEU A 94 8.37 0.95 4.76
N VAL A 95 7.07 1.24 4.65
CA VAL A 95 6.23 1.57 5.80
C VAL A 95 6.06 0.38 6.74
N ALA A 96 5.92 -0.84 6.20
CA ALA A 96 5.82 -2.05 7.01
C ALA A 96 7.09 -2.31 7.83
N ASP A 97 8.27 -2.08 7.25
CA ASP A 97 9.55 -2.19 7.96
C ASP A 97 9.67 -1.17 9.09
N VAL A 98 9.21 0.07 8.86
CA VAL A 98 9.14 1.11 9.89
C VAL A 98 8.19 0.70 11.03
N TYR A 99 7.00 0.18 10.71
CA TYR A 99 6.07 -0.30 11.73
C TYR A 99 6.62 -1.47 12.53
N LYS A 100 7.39 -2.36 11.89
CA LYS A 100 8.07 -3.46 12.57
C LYS A 100 9.07 -2.93 13.60
N ILE A 101 9.91 -1.97 13.23
CA ILE A 101 10.89 -1.35 14.15
C ILE A 101 10.19 -0.74 15.39
N ILE A 102 9.05 -0.08 15.18
CA ILE A 102 8.25 0.48 16.27
C ILE A 102 7.63 -0.64 17.12
N GLY A 103 7.08 -1.67 16.49
CA GLY A 103 6.44 -2.82 17.14
C GLY A 103 7.41 -3.66 17.98
N ASP A 104 8.66 -3.82 17.52
CA ASP A 104 9.72 -4.54 18.24
C ASP A 104 10.00 -3.93 19.63
N VAL A 105 9.68 -2.64 19.84
CA VAL A 105 9.79 -2.01 21.17
C VAL A 105 8.75 -2.56 22.14
N LEU A 106 7.52 -2.85 21.68
CA LEU A 106 6.48 -3.44 22.51
C LEU A 106 6.81 -4.88 22.90
N GLU A 107 7.42 -5.63 21.99
CA GLU A 107 7.84 -7.01 22.27
C GLU A 107 8.90 -7.07 23.37
N LYS A 108 9.83 -6.10 23.42
CA LYS A 108 10.83 -6.01 24.51
C LYS A 108 10.23 -5.84 25.92
N VAL A 109 9.01 -5.31 26.03
CA VAL A 109 8.29 -5.14 27.30
C VAL A 109 7.53 -6.41 27.68
N ARG A 110 7.21 -7.26 26.71
CA ARG A 110 6.49 -8.53 26.89
C ARG A 110 7.41 -9.72 27.18
N MET A 111 8.72 -9.54 27.05
CA MET A 111 9.76 -10.50 27.44
C MET A 111 10.15 -10.32 28.90
#